data_AF-A0A2V6H2H3-F1
#
_entry.id   AF-A0A2V6H2H3-F1
#
_cell.length_a   1.000
_cell.length_b   1.000
_cell.length_c   1.000
_cell.angle_alpha   90.00
_cell.angle_beta   90.00
_cell.angle_gamma   90.00
#
_symmetry.space_group_name_H-M   'P 1'
#
loop_
_entity.id
_entity.type
_entity.pdbx_description
1 polymer ?
#
loop_
_entity_poly.entity_id
_entity_poly.type
_entity_poly.pdbx_seq_one_letter_code
_entity_poly.pdbx_strand_id
1 'polypeptide(L)'
;PALAVLLFVMAGCGNSSIVGRWRMSGAENQTVWEFSGNGSVLVGEVRGRYKFGGENRIKIETPFATTVYLVTLSNDQLVLQEMGGSRLEFTRVR
;
A
#
# COMPACT_ATOMS: atom_id res chain seq x y z
N PRO A 1 29.34 -16.46 -18.25
CA PRO A 1 29.63 -15.76 -16.97
C PRO A 1 28.72 -14.53 -16.80
N ALA A 2 27.73 -14.64 -15.92
CA ALA A 2 26.73 -13.60 -15.66
C ALA A 2 27.25 -12.60 -14.60
N LEU A 3 27.21 -11.31 -14.91
CA LEU A 3 27.59 -10.24 -13.98
C LEU A 3 26.31 -9.70 -13.32
N ALA A 4 26.11 -10.03 -12.04
CA ALA A 4 25.03 -9.50 -11.23
C ALA A 4 25.33 -8.04 -10.87
N VAL A 5 24.51 -7.11 -11.38
CA VAL A 5 24.55 -5.71 -10.97
C VAL A 5 23.72 -5.57 -9.70
N LEU A 6 24.40 -5.45 -8.56
CA LEU A 6 23.78 -5.04 -7.28
C LEU A 6 23.35 -3.57 -7.39
N LEU A 7 22.05 -3.31 -7.37
CA LEU A 7 21.50 -1.97 -7.16
C LEU A 7 21.31 -1.75 -5.66
N PHE A 8 22.20 -0.95 -5.06
CA PHE A 8 22.03 -0.38 -3.73
C PHE A 8 20.85 0.60 -3.74
N VAL A 9 19.76 0.27 -3.05
CA VAL A 9 18.71 1.24 -2.75
C VAL A 9 19.02 1.86 -1.41
N MET A 10 19.33 3.16 -1.42
CA MET A 10 19.45 3.99 -0.23
C MET A 10 18.11 3.96 0.53
N ALA A 11 18.08 3.28 1.67
CA ALA A 11 16.96 3.40 2.61
C ALA A 11 17.15 4.71 3.39
N GLY A 12 16.40 5.74 2.99
CA GLY A 12 16.25 6.97 3.76
C GLY A 12 15.73 6.66 5.16
N CYS A 13 16.45 7.15 6.17
CA CYS A 13 16.10 7.02 7.56
C CYS A 13 14.76 7.74 7.83
N GLY A 14 13.75 7.01 8.33
CA GLY A 14 12.59 7.60 9.00
C GLY A 14 11.30 7.82 8.19
N ASN A 15 11.17 7.35 6.94
CA ASN A 15 9.85 7.34 6.30
C ASN A 15 9.04 6.11 6.75
N SER A 16 7.87 6.35 7.37
CA SER A 16 6.87 5.29 7.54
C SER A 16 6.68 4.61 6.18
N SER A 17 6.85 3.29 6.11
CA SER A 17 6.71 2.54 4.86
C SER A 17 5.32 1.93 4.77
N ILE A 18 4.68 2.02 3.61
CA ILE A 18 3.40 1.33 3.37
C ILE A 18 3.58 -0.20 3.36
N VAL A 19 4.79 -0.70 3.14
CA VAL A 19 5.07 -2.13 3.11
C VAL A 19 4.69 -2.78 4.44
N GLY A 20 4.02 -3.93 4.34
CA GLY A 20 3.50 -4.68 5.47
C GLY A 20 2.00 -4.93 5.37
N ARG A 21 1.46 -5.49 6.46
CA ARG A 21 0.05 -5.88 6.59
C ARG A 21 -0.73 -4.80 7.34
N TRP A 22 -1.91 -4.50 6.83
CA TRP A 22 -2.78 -3.43 7.28
C TRP A 22 -4.19 -3.97 7.42
N ARG A 23 -4.76 -3.87 8.61
CA ARG A 23 -6.13 -4.31 8.88
C ARG A 23 -7.07 -3.13 8.72
N MET A 24 -8.08 -3.27 7.86
CA MET A 24 -9.10 -2.25 7.66
C MET A 24 -10.00 -2.12 8.89
N SER A 25 -10.21 -0.89 9.35
CA SER A 25 -11.11 -0.54 10.44
C SER A 25 -12.58 -0.52 9.96
N GLY A 26 -13.51 -0.90 10.83
CA GLY A 26 -14.96 -0.72 10.60
C GLY A 26 -15.64 -1.69 9.62
N ALA A 27 -14.91 -2.59 8.96
CA ALA A 27 -15.51 -3.66 8.16
C ALA A 27 -15.94 -4.84 9.07
N GLU A 28 -17.16 -5.35 8.87
CA GLU A 28 -17.70 -6.52 9.61
C GLU A 28 -16.77 -7.74 9.52
N ASN A 29 -16.08 -7.87 8.37
CA ASN A 29 -14.94 -8.75 8.18
C ASN A 29 -13.69 -7.89 8.01
N GLN A 30 -12.84 -7.83 9.05
CA GLN A 30 -11.62 -7.01 9.12
C GLN A 30 -10.62 -7.39 8.02
N THR A 31 -10.85 -6.89 6.81
CA THR A 31 -10.08 -7.24 5.61
C THR A 31 -8.64 -6.76 5.81
N VAL A 32 -7.69 -7.66 5.56
CA VAL A 32 -6.26 -7.34 5.64
C VAL A 32 -5.74 -7.05 4.24
N TRP A 33 -5.00 -5.96 4.11
CA TRP A 33 -4.27 -5.57 2.92
C TRP A 33 -2.78 -5.76 3.17
N GLU A 34 -2.08 -6.43 2.26
CA GLU A 34 -0.63 -6.63 2.37
C GLU A 34 0.09 -5.97 1.21
N PHE A 35 0.92 -4.98 1.50
CA PHE A 35 1.76 -4.30 0.51
C PHE A 35 3.17 -4.86 0.56
N SER A 36 3.70 -5.26 -0.59
CA SER A 36 5.07 -5.78 -0.75
C SER A 36 5.97 -4.77 -1.45
N GLY A 37 7.25 -4.74 -1.09
CA GLY A 37 8.24 -3.78 -1.65
C GLY A 37 8.48 -3.89 -3.17
N ASN A 38 8.00 -4.95 -3.82
CA ASN A 38 8.03 -5.13 -5.28
C ASN A 38 6.85 -4.45 -6.00
N GLY A 39 5.96 -3.74 -5.29
CA GLY A 39 4.78 -3.10 -5.86
C GLY A 39 3.58 -4.03 -6.05
N SER A 40 3.54 -5.20 -5.39
CA SER A 40 2.33 -6.02 -5.30
C SER A 40 1.51 -5.69 -4.06
N VAL A 41 0.19 -5.77 -4.17
CA VAL A 41 -0.73 -5.68 -3.04
C VAL A 41 -1.66 -6.89 -3.01
N LEU A 42 -1.94 -7.43 -1.84
CA LEU A 42 -2.98 -8.44 -1.63
C LEU A 42 -4.12 -7.78 -0.85
N VAL A 43 -5.33 -7.73 -1.41
CA VAL A 43 -6.54 -7.15 -0.82
C VAL A 43 -7.46 -8.30 -0.41
N GLY A 44 -7.42 -8.71 0.86
CA GLY A 44 -8.01 -9.98 1.28
C GLY A 44 -7.32 -11.14 0.56
N GLU A 45 -8.02 -11.77 -0.38
CA GLU A 45 -7.48 -12.84 -1.24
C GLU A 45 -7.15 -12.36 -2.67
N VAL A 46 -7.48 -11.11 -3.00
CA VAL A 46 -7.37 -10.56 -4.35
C VAL A 46 -5.98 -9.98 -4.56
N ARG A 47 -5.24 -10.53 -5.52
CA ARG A 47 -3.93 -9.99 -5.92
C ARG A 47 -4.06 -8.77 -6.81
N GLY A 48 -3.24 -7.77 -6.56
CA GLY A 48 -3.16 -6.54 -7.33
C GLY A 48 -1.75 -5.96 -7.40
N ARG A 49 -1.64 -4.78 -8.00
CA ARG A 49 -0.40 -4.01 -8.12
C ARG A 49 -0.65 -2.60 -7.58
N TYR A 50 0.39 -1.99 -7.04
CA TYR A 50 0.34 -0.60 -6.66
C TYR A 50 1.56 0.15 -7.15
N LYS A 51 1.37 1.46 -7.35
CA LYS A 51 2.45 2.38 -7.70
C LYS A 51 2.18 3.74 -7.04
N PHE A 52 3.20 4.29 -6.40
CA PHE A 52 3.15 5.67 -5.95
C PHE A 52 3.21 6.62 -7.16
N GLY A 53 2.30 7.61 -7.17
CA GLY A 53 2.36 8.76 -8.05
C GLY A 53 3.01 9.96 -7.35
N GLY A 54 3.03 11.11 -8.03
CA GLY A 54 3.37 12.38 -7.37
C GLY A 54 2.34 12.76 -6.29
N GLU A 55 2.75 13.63 -5.36
CA GLU A 55 1.86 14.31 -4.40
C GLU A 55 1.04 13.37 -3.48
N ASN A 56 1.71 12.42 -2.80
CA ASN A 56 1.08 11.51 -1.83
C ASN A 56 -0.04 10.64 -2.42
N ARG A 57 0.06 10.27 -3.70
CA ARG A 57 -0.94 9.43 -4.36
C ARG A 57 -0.45 8.00 -4.51
N ILE A 58 -1.36 7.05 -4.34
CA ILE A 58 -1.14 5.65 -4.69
C ILE A 58 -2.21 5.22 -5.69
N LYS A 59 -1.77 4.65 -6.81
CA LYS A 59 -2.66 3.95 -7.74
C LYS A 59 -2.62 2.47 -7.38
N ILE A 60 -3.80 1.87 -7.21
CA ILE A 60 -3.98 0.45 -6.93
C ILE A 60 -4.80 -0.16 -8.05
N GLU A 61 -4.29 -1.23 -8.63
CA GLU A 61 -4.91 -2.00 -9.71
C GLU A 61 -5.18 -3.41 -9.22
N THR A 62 -6.43 -3.84 -9.31
CA THR A 62 -6.89 -5.20 -9.06
C THR A 62 -7.59 -5.72 -10.32
N PRO A 63 -7.90 -7.03 -10.42
CA PRO A 63 -8.71 -7.56 -11.52
C PRO A 63 -10.09 -6.91 -11.67
N PHE A 64 -10.60 -6.27 -10.62
CA PHE A 64 -11.95 -5.70 -10.58
C PHE A 64 -11.98 -4.19 -10.81
N ALA A 65 -10.93 -3.46 -10.41
CA ALA A 65 -10.91 -2.01 -10.45
C ALA A 65 -9.49 -1.43 -10.44
N THR A 66 -9.38 -0.21 -10.97
CA THR A 66 -8.20 0.67 -10.83
C THR A 66 -8.64 1.94 -10.11
N THR A 67 -8.03 2.22 -8.95
CA THR A 67 -8.38 3.39 -8.13
C THR A 67 -7.14 4.16 -7.73
N VAL A 68 -7.25 5.49 -7.67
CA VAL A 68 -6.19 6.37 -7.16
C VAL A 68 -6.63 6.97 -5.84
N TYR A 69 -5.81 6.75 -4.81
CA TYR A 69 -6.04 7.26 -3.46
C TYR A 69 -5.01 8.33 -3.12
N LEU A 70 -5.42 9.31 -2.32
CA LEU A 70 -4.52 10.09 -1.48
C LEU A 70 -4.12 9.23 -0.27
N VAL A 71 -2.83 9.26 0.06
CA VAL A 71 -2.23 8.47 1.13
C VAL A 71 -1.88 9.37 2.30
N THR A 72 -2.37 9.02 3.47
CA THR A 72 -1.84 9.50 4.75
C THR A 72 -1.29 8.32 5.52
N LEU A 73 -0.02 8.38 5.92
CA LEU A 73 0.66 7.29 6.58
C LEU A 73 1.39 7.81 7.83
N SER A 74 1.08 7.24 8.99
CA SER A 74 1.66 7.63 10.28
C SER A 74 1.87 6.39 11.16
N ASN A 75 3.11 5.96 11.35
CA ASN A 75 3.48 4.81 12.20
C ASN A 75 2.64 3.55 11.90
N ASP A 76 1.63 3.30 12.74
CA ASP A 76 0.72 2.16 12.70
C ASP A 76 -0.64 2.49 12.06
N GLN A 77 -0.82 3.68 11.48
CA GLN A 77 -2.04 4.11 10.80
C GLN A 77 -1.78 4.38 9.31
N LEU A 78 -2.71 3.92 8.49
CA LEU A 78 -2.77 4.20 7.05
C LEU A 78 -4.19 4.64 6.73
N VAL A 79 -4.32 5.73 5.98
CA VAL A 79 -5.59 6.19 5.42
C VAL A 79 -5.45 6.30 3.90
N LEU A 80 -6.36 5.65 3.18
CA LEU A 80 -6.53 5.76 1.74
C LEU A 80 -7.83 6.51 1.46
N GLN A 81 -7.71 7.73 0.95
CA GLN A 81 -8.86 8.56 0.58
C GLN A 81 -9.03 8.54 -0.94
N GLU A 82 -10.14 7.99 -1.42
CA GLU A 82 -10.49 8.07 -2.83
C GLU A 82 -10.88 9.51 -3.17
N MET A 83 -10.45 10.00 -4.34
CA MET A 83 -10.74 11.38 -4.78
C MET A 83 -12.25 11.58 -4.91
N GLY A 84 -12.86 12.29 -3.96
CA GLY A 84 -14.32 12.53 -3.91
C GLY A 84 -15.16 11.33 -3.48
N GLY A 85 -14.53 10.27 -2.96
CA GLY A 85 -15.18 9.00 -2.66
C GLY A 85 -14.94 8.51 -1.23
N SER A 86 -14.83 7.19 -1.11
CA SER A 86 -14.71 6.49 0.17
C SER A 86 -13.37 6.74 0.88
N ARG A 87 -13.42 6.72 2.21
CA ARG A 87 -12.24 6.77 3.09
C ARG A 87 -12.02 5.40 3.70
N LEU A 88 -10.85 4.81 3.44
CA LEU A 88 -10.45 3.53 4.00
C LEU A 88 -9.40 3.78 5.08
N GLU A 89 -9.68 3.33 6.29
CA GLU A 89 -8.78 3.45 7.43
C GLU A 89 -8.21 2.10 7.80
N PHE A 90 -6.92 2.08 8.13
CA PHE A 90 -6.22 0.86 8.47
C PHE A 90 -5.32 1.04 9.68
N THR A 91 -5.15 -0.04 10.42
CA THR A 91 -4.14 -0.18 11.47
C THR A 91 -3.11 -1.24 11.07
N ARG A 92 -1.83 -1.02 11.36
CA ARG A 92 -0.76 -1.97 11.08
C ARG A 92 -0.98 -3.25 11.88
N VAL A 93 -0.79 -4.39 11.22
CA VAL A 93 -0.77 -5.71 11.87
C VAL A 93 0.65 -5.99 12.33
N ARG A 94 0.82 -6.26 13.62
CA ARG A 94 2.10 -6.67 14.21
C ARG A 94 2.44 -8.12 13.88
#